data_AF-A0A924LRW8-F1
#
_entry.id   AF-A0A924LRW8-F1
#
_cell.length_a   1.000
_cell.length_b   1.000
_cell.length_c   1.000
_cell.angle_alpha   90.00
_cell.angle_beta   90.00
_cell.angle_gamma   90.00
#
_symmetry.space_group_name_H-M   'P 1'
#
loop_
_entity.id
_entity.type
_entity.pdbx_description
1 polymer ?
#
loop_
_entity_poly.entity_id
_entity_poly.type
_entity_poly.pdbx_seq_one_letter_code
_entity_poly.pdbx_strand_id
1 'polypeptide(L)'
;ERLFKSSFNRSQNDDDGDTRATLEKMAKLRLQKAKLMGKKSYAEWRLQDQMAQNPAVAMDLLAKIAKPAVEKSKIEAKDIQDLIDIQHGGFKLEPWDWNFYSEQVRKAKYDLDESQIKPYFEVNNVLEKGVFYAANKMYGITFKVRKDLPVYNSDVVVYEVFDKDGSSLAIYYLDFYTRDNKNGGAWMNNFVNQSHYLKQKPVIVNVYNFAKPVGGNPSLISFDDVTTMFHEFGHTLHGLFANQKYISLSGTSVPRDYVEFPSQINEHAALDPEVLKNYAIHYQTKEVIPQALIEKIKKAETFNKGYDVTELLAAATLDMAWHSVENEADFKPTLQFENEALKKYGLLVNEVPTRYHSPYFAHIWSGGYSAGYYAYTWSKTLDYNAFDWMQANGGLTRTNCERFRKYILSVGNSVDLNKAFKNFIGHEMKIEPYLINAGLK
;
A
#
# COMPACT_ATOMS: atom_id res chain seq x y z
N GLU A 1 -7.94 -21.55 12.77
CA GLU A 1 -7.01 -22.59 12.26
C GLU A 1 -7.25 -23.08 10.82
N ARG A 2 -8.28 -23.89 10.50
CA ARG A 2 -8.43 -24.52 9.16
C ARG A 2 -8.30 -23.54 7.98
N LEU A 3 -9.01 -22.41 8.04
CA LEU A 3 -8.96 -21.37 7.00
C LEU A 3 -7.53 -20.84 6.80
N PHE A 4 -6.81 -20.58 7.90
CA PHE A 4 -5.43 -20.11 7.85
C PHE A 4 -4.52 -21.16 7.21
N LYS A 5 -4.59 -22.43 7.64
CA LYS A 5 -3.78 -23.51 7.06
C LYS A 5 -4.06 -23.71 5.58
N SER A 6 -5.32 -23.64 5.16
CA SER A 6 -5.69 -23.67 3.74
C SER A 6 -5.11 -22.49 2.96
N SER A 7 -5.13 -21.28 3.52
CA SER A 7 -4.52 -20.10 2.89
C SER A 7 -2.99 -20.22 2.80
N PHE A 8 -2.34 -20.58 3.90
CA PHE A 8 -0.88 -20.65 4.02
C PHE A 8 -0.29 -21.79 3.17
N ASN A 9 -0.98 -22.93 3.07
CA ASN A 9 -0.49 -24.11 2.36
C ASN A 9 -0.99 -24.22 0.90
N ARG A 10 -1.72 -23.23 0.38
CA ARG A 10 -2.44 -23.32 -0.91
C ARG A 10 -1.59 -23.66 -2.15
N SER A 11 -0.26 -23.51 -2.08
CA SER A 11 0.66 -23.71 -3.20
C SER A 11 1.85 -24.60 -2.84
N GLN A 12 1.67 -25.50 -1.87
CA GLN A 12 2.73 -26.40 -1.38
C GLN A 12 2.22 -27.82 -1.02
N ASN A 13 1.23 -28.33 -1.75
CA ASN A 13 0.55 -29.61 -1.45
C ASN A 13 0.98 -30.78 -2.34
N ASP A 14 2.12 -30.68 -3.05
CA ASP A 14 2.61 -31.72 -3.98
C ASP A 14 1.59 -32.07 -5.09
N ASP A 15 0.77 -31.10 -5.49
CA ASP A 15 -0.22 -31.19 -6.57
C ASP A 15 0.13 -30.26 -7.75
N ASP A 16 -0.76 -30.17 -8.75
CA ASP A 16 -0.57 -29.30 -9.92
C ASP A 16 -0.51 -27.79 -9.56
N GLY A 17 -0.93 -27.42 -8.35
CA GLY A 17 -0.86 -26.06 -7.80
C GLY A 17 0.40 -25.77 -6.99
N ASP A 18 1.30 -26.75 -6.84
CA ASP A 18 2.57 -26.58 -6.14
C ASP A 18 3.55 -25.72 -6.94
N THR A 19 4.01 -24.63 -6.34
CA THR A 19 4.88 -23.67 -7.03
C THR A 19 6.35 -23.85 -6.69
N ARG A 20 6.72 -24.60 -5.65
CA ARG A 20 8.06 -24.59 -5.05
C ARG A 20 9.17 -24.85 -6.07
N ALA A 21 9.03 -25.91 -6.87
CA ALA A 21 10.01 -26.25 -7.92
C ALA A 21 10.13 -25.15 -9.00
N THR A 22 9.02 -24.50 -9.35
CA THR A 22 9.00 -23.39 -10.30
C THR A 22 9.77 -22.19 -9.73
N LEU A 23 9.55 -21.86 -8.46
CA LEU A 23 10.19 -20.71 -7.80
C LEU A 23 11.71 -20.90 -7.70
N GLU A 24 12.16 -22.10 -7.31
CA GLU A 24 13.58 -22.44 -7.24
C GLU A 24 14.26 -22.28 -8.61
N LYS A 25 13.61 -22.75 -9.68
CA LYS A 25 14.09 -22.56 -11.05
C LYS A 25 14.13 -21.08 -11.44
N MET A 26 13.09 -20.31 -11.10
CA MET A 26 13.03 -18.87 -11.40
C MET A 26 14.15 -18.10 -10.69
N ALA A 27 14.43 -18.40 -9.41
CA ALA A 27 15.50 -17.76 -8.66
C ALA A 27 16.89 -18.01 -9.29
N LYS A 28 17.17 -19.25 -9.70
CA LYS A 28 18.40 -19.61 -10.42
C LYS A 28 18.53 -18.87 -11.75
N LEU A 29 17.47 -18.85 -12.55
CA LEU A 29 17.44 -18.14 -13.84
C LEU A 29 17.65 -16.63 -13.68
N ARG A 30 17.09 -16.05 -12.61
CA ARG A 30 17.30 -14.64 -12.26
C ARG A 30 18.76 -14.34 -11.91
N LEU A 31 19.41 -15.19 -11.13
CA LEU A 31 20.84 -15.07 -10.87
C LEU A 31 21.67 -15.18 -12.15
N GLN A 32 21.38 -16.16 -13.02
CA GLN A 32 22.07 -16.33 -14.29
C GLN A 32 21.91 -15.09 -15.19
N LYS A 33 20.69 -14.54 -15.28
CA LYS A 33 20.43 -13.28 -15.99
C LYS A 33 21.27 -12.13 -15.44
N ALA A 34 21.36 -11.98 -14.12
CA ALA A 34 22.16 -10.94 -13.50
C ALA A 34 23.66 -11.08 -13.85
N LYS A 35 24.19 -12.30 -13.80
CA LYS A 35 25.57 -12.60 -14.19
C LYS A 35 25.85 -12.25 -15.65
N LEU A 36 24.91 -12.55 -16.57
CA LEU A 36 25.00 -12.13 -17.97
C LEU A 36 25.03 -10.61 -18.15
N MET A 37 24.39 -9.87 -17.25
CA MET A 37 24.41 -8.40 -17.21
C MET A 37 25.61 -7.82 -16.44
N GLY A 38 26.57 -8.65 -16.03
CA GLY A 38 27.77 -8.23 -15.29
C GLY A 38 27.52 -7.89 -13.82
N LYS A 39 26.48 -8.47 -13.20
CA LYS A 39 26.07 -8.23 -11.81
C LYS A 39 26.23 -9.49 -10.96
N LYS A 40 26.51 -9.32 -9.67
CA LYS A 40 26.75 -10.44 -8.74
C LYS A 40 25.46 -11.16 -8.36
N SER A 41 24.37 -10.41 -8.25
CA SER A 41 23.06 -10.92 -7.85
C SER A 41 21.94 -10.24 -8.63
N TYR A 42 20.74 -10.85 -8.61
CA TYR A 42 19.57 -10.27 -9.27
C TYR A 42 19.15 -8.95 -8.63
N ALA A 43 19.29 -8.80 -7.31
CA ALA A 43 19.04 -7.54 -6.62
C ALA A 43 20.01 -6.44 -7.09
N GLU A 44 21.31 -6.72 -7.26
CA GLU A 44 22.26 -5.73 -7.76
C GLU A 44 21.91 -5.26 -9.18
N TRP A 45 21.40 -6.16 -10.04
CA TRP A 45 20.92 -5.79 -11.38
C TRP A 45 19.61 -4.99 -11.33
N ARG A 46 18.66 -5.38 -10.49
CA ARG A 46 17.34 -4.74 -10.43
C ARG A 46 17.36 -3.36 -9.80
N LEU A 47 18.23 -3.12 -8.82
CA LEU A 47 18.22 -1.86 -8.06
C LEU A 47 18.96 -0.71 -8.77
N GLN A 48 19.60 -0.93 -9.92
CA GLN A 48 20.40 0.07 -10.61
C GLN A 48 19.62 1.34 -11.01
N ASP A 49 18.33 1.18 -11.29
CA ASP A 49 17.39 2.25 -11.67
C ASP A 49 16.36 2.55 -10.58
N GLN A 50 16.55 2.01 -9.37
CA GLN A 50 15.71 2.26 -8.20
C GLN A 50 16.29 3.41 -7.36
N MET A 51 15.46 4.05 -6.52
CA MET A 51 15.93 5.13 -5.63
C MET A 51 16.98 4.65 -4.63
N ALA A 52 16.85 3.42 -4.13
CA ALA A 52 17.82 2.82 -3.23
C ALA A 52 19.18 2.59 -3.87
N GLN A 53 19.24 2.41 -5.20
CA GLN A 53 20.42 2.17 -6.04
C GLN A 53 21.26 0.92 -5.72
N ASN A 54 21.20 0.41 -4.48
CA ASN A 54 22.05 -0.64 -3.96
C ASN A 54 21.26 -1.52 -2.97
N PRO A 55 21.31 -2.86 -3.11
CA PRO A 55 20.67 -3.80 -2.17
C PRO A 55 21.04 -3.60 -0.71
N ALA A 56 22.29 -3.21 -0.41
CA ALA A 56 22.74 -2.98 0.96
C ALA A 56 22.02 -1.79 1.61
N VAL A 57 21.71 -0.74 0.84
CA VAL A 57 20.99 0.45 1.34
C VAL A 57 19.53 0.09 1.65
N ALA A 58 18.87 -0.65 0.77
CA ALA A 58 17.52 -1.16 1.01
C ALA A 58 17.48 -2.07 2.26
N MET A 59 18.43 -3.01 2.38
CA MET A 59 18.51 -3.92 3.51
C MET A 59 18.81 -3.21 4.85
N ASP A 60 19.64 -2.17 4.84
CA ASP A 60 19.94 -1.37 6.04
C ASP A 60 18.68 -0.66 6.56
N LEU A 61 17.86 -0.09 5.67
CA LEU A 61 16.57 0.50 6.05
C LEU A 61 15.65 -0.55 6.68
N LEU A 62 15.46 -1.70 6.02
CA LEU A 62 14.62 -2.79 6.55
C LEU A 62 15.10 -3.25 7.93
N ALA A 63 16.41 -3.45 8.11
CA ALA A 63 16.99 -3.92 9.37
C ALA A 63 16.78 -2.93 10.53
N LYS A 64 16.92 -1.63 10.27
CA LYS A 64 16.72 -0.59 11.30
C LYS A 64 15.27 -0.50 11.78
N ILE A 65 14.29 -0.83 10.94
CA ILE A 65 12.87 -0.86 11.29
C ILE A 65 12.45 -2.21 11.88
N ALA A 66 13.05 -3.31 11.43
CA ALA A 66 12.68 -4.67 11.84
C ALA A 66 12.78 -4.88 13.34
N LYS A 67 13.87 -4.41 13.97
CA LYS A 67 14.08 -4.59 15.41
C LYS A 67 12.94 -3.98 16.26
N PRO A 68 12.62 -2.68 16.18
CA PRO A 68 11.54 -2.13 16.97
C PRO A 68 10.15 -2.66 16.57
N ALA A 69 9.93 -3.01 15.30
CA ALA A 69 8.68 -3.63 14.86
C ALA A 69 8.43 -5.00 15.54
N VAL A 70 9.47 -5.86 15.58
CA VAL A 70 9.40 -7.17 16.23
C VAL A 70 9.22 -7.03 17.75
N GLU A 71 9.87 -6.06 18.40
CA GLU A 71 9.62 -5.83 19.83
C GLU A 71 8.20 -5.32 20.10
N LYS A 72 7.67 -4.46 19.23
CA LYS A 72 6.27 -4.02 19.31
C LYS A 72 5.29 -5.18 19.10
N SER A 73 5.55 -6.08 18.15
CA SER A 73 4.68 -7.23 17.91
C SER A 73 4.64 -8.20 19.09
N LYS A 74 5.76 -8.38 19.83
CA LYS A 74 5.77 -9.17 21.07
C LYS A 74 4.89 -8.57 22.17
N ILE A 75 4.84 -7.23 22.27
CA ILE A 75 3.94 -6.54 23.21
C ILE A 75 2.48 -6.80 22.82
N GLU A 76 2.15 -6.67 21.54
CA GLU A 76 0.80 -6.94 21.02
C GLU A 76 0.40 -8.41 21.20
N ALA A 77 1.32 -9.34 20.94
CA ALA A 77 1.12 -10.77 21.17
C ALA A 77 0.84 -11.07 22.65
N LYS A 78 1.56 -10.40 23.56
CA LYS A 78 1.32 -10.50 25.00
C LYS A 78 -0.06 -9.97 25.38
N ASP A 79 -0.48 -8.82 24.85
CA ASP A 79 -1.82 -8.27 25.11
C ASP A 79 -2.93 -9.24 24.69
N ILE A 80 -2.74 -9.89 23.54
CA ILE A 80 -3.65 -10.91 23.02
C ILE A 80 -3.64 -12.17 23.90
N GLN A 81 -2.46 -12.66 24.29
CA GLN A 81 -2.35 -13.82 25.17
C GLN A 81 -2.98 -13.56 26.54
N ASP A 82 -2.77 -12.38 27.13
CA ASP A 82 -3.37 -12.00 28.40
C ASP A 82 -4.91 -11.99 28.29
N LEU A 83 -5.47 -11.55 27.15
CA LEU A 83 -6.90 -11.62 26.88
C LEU A 83 -7.41 -13.08 26.75
N ILE A 84 -6.68 -13.94 26.03
CA ILE A 84 -7.00 -15.38 25.93
C ILE A 84 -7.05 -16.01 27.32
N ASP A 85 -6.09 -15.69 28.18
CA ASP A 85 -5.98 -16.23 29.53
C ASP A 85 -7.13 -15.72 30.44
N ILE A 86 -7.48 -14.43 30.36
CA ILE A 86 -8.63 -13.83 31.07
C ILE A 86 -9.95 -14.49 30.65
N GLN A 87 -10.08 -14.84 29.36
CA GLN A 87 -11.25 -15.53 28.83
C GLN A 87 -11.22 -17.04 29.06
N HIS A 88 -10.22 -17.55 29.79
CA HIS A 88 -10.01 -18.98 30.07
C HIS A 88 -9.94 -19.84 28.79
N GLY A 89 -9.37 -19.32 27.71
CA GLY A 89 -9.25 -20.03 26.43
C GLY A 89 -8.41 -21.31 26.52
N GLY A 90 -7.39 -21.35 27.36
CA GLY A 90 -6.60 -22.56 27.64
C GLY A 90 -5.60 -22.97 26.56
N PHE A 91 -5.22 -22.06 25.67
CA PHE A 91 -4.25 -22.30 24.59
C PHE A 91 -3.28 -21.13 24.43
N LYS A 92 -2.20 -21.37 23.67
CA LYS A 92 -1.23 -20.33 23.29
C LYS A 92 -1.64 -19.67 21.99
N LEU A 93 -1.43 -18.36 21.90
CA LEU A 93 -1.67 -17.57 20.70
C LEU A 93 -0.93 -18.19 19.51
N GLU A 94 -1.70 -18.48 18.45
CA GLU A 94 -1.19 -18.91 17.15
C GLU A 94 -1.59 -17.90 16.07
N PRO A 95 -0.95 -17.90 14.88
CA PRO A 95 -1.23 -16.91 13.83
C PRO A 95 -2.71 -16.77 13.44
N TRP A 96 -3.46 -17.86 13.51
CA TRP A 96 -4.88 -17.87 13.15
C TRP A 96 -5.81 -17.30 14.22
N ASP A 97 -5.29 -17.03 15.43
CA ASP A 97 -6.05 -16.42 16.52
C ASP A 97 -5.83 -14.89 16.57
N TRP A 98 -4.73 -14.39 15.99
CA TRP A 98 -4.31 -12.98 16.08
C TRP A 98 -5.45 -12.01 15.73
N ASN A 99 -5.99 -12.09 14.52
CA ASN A 99 -7.01 -11.16 14.05
C ASN A 99 -8.31 -11.21 14.89
N PHE A 100 -8.66 -12.37 15.44
CA PHE A 100 -9.87 -12.50 16.23
C PHE A 100 -9.73 -11.82 17.60
N TYR A 101 -8.59 -12.02 18.26
CA TYR A 101 -8.35 -11.43 19.58
C TYR A 101 -7.83 -9.99 19.52
N SER A 102 -7.10 -9.60 18.46
CA SER A 102 -6.66 -8.22 18.27
C SER A 102 -7.84 -7.27 18.17
N GLU A 103 -8.94 -7.67 17.53
CA GLU A 103 -10.18 -6.89 17.49
C GLU A 103 -10.81 -6.67 18.87
N GLN A 104 -10.77 -7.70 19.72
CA GLN A 104 -11.25 -7.59 21.09
C GLN A 104 -10.33 -6.71 21.95
N VAL A 105 -9.01 -6.84 21.79
CA VAL A 105 -8.03 -5.94 22.43
C VAL A 105 -8.24 -4.51 21.96
N ARG A 106 -8.47 -4.29 20.66
CA ARG A 106 -8.74 -2.97 20.07
C ARG A 106 -9.98 -2.34 20.71
N LYS A 107 -11.06 -3.11 20.79
CA LYS A 107 -12.30 -2.68 21.45
C LYS A 107 -12.10 -2.38 22.93
N ALA A 108 -11.37 -3.22 23.67
CA ALA A 108 -11.12 -3.01 25.10
C ALA A 108 -10.20 -1.80 25.38
N LYS A 109 -9.17 -1.58 24.56
CA LYS A 109 -8.18 -0.51 24.76
C LYS A 109 -8.62 0.86 24.21
N TYR A 110 -9.33 0.86 23.09
CA TYR A 110 -9.67 2.10 22.35
C TYR A 110 -11.17 2.38 22.26
N ASP A 111 -12.02 1.48 22.75
CA ASP A 111 -13.49 1.58 22.67
C ASP A 111 -13.98 1.79 21.22
N LEU A 112 -13.24 1.24 20.24
CA LEU A 112 -13.52 1.33 18.81
C LEU A 112 -14.09 0.00 18.30
N ASP A 113 -15.32 0.04 17.81
CA ASP A 113 -15.98 -1.09 17.15
C ASP A 113 -16.24 -0.73 15.68
N GLU A 114 -15.76 -1.56 14.75
CA GLU A 114 -15.90 -1.30 13.33
C GLU A 114 -17.37 -1.20 12.89
N SER A 115 -18.27 -1.95 13.55
CA SER A 115 -19.70 -1.89 13.27
C SER A 115 -20.33 -0.53 13.60
N GLN A 116 -19.70 0.27 14.48
CA GLN A 116 -20.15 1.62 14.82
C GLN A 116 -19.73 2.66 13.78
N ILE A 117 -18.62 2.46 13.08
CA ILE A 117 -18.08 3.45 12.11
C ILE A 117 -18.46 3.12 10.67
N LYS A 118 -18.59 1.83 10.32
CA LYS A 118 -18.94 1.38 8.97
C LYS A 118 -20.21 2.03 8.38
N PRO A 119 -21.28 2.31 9.15
CA PRO A 119 -22.45 3.03 8.64
C PRO A 119 -22.19 4.44 8.11
N TYR A 120 -21.04 5.05 8.42
CA TYR A 120 -20.65 6.38 7.95
C TYR A 120 -19.87 6.35 6.61
N PHE A 121 -19.46 5.18 6.14
CA PHE A 121 -18.58 5.02 4.99
C PHE A 121 -19.31 4.32 3.84
N GLU A 122 -20.21 5.06 3.18
CA GLU A 122 -20.83 4.64 1.93
C GLU A 122 -19.93 4.99 0.73
N VAL A 123 -19.70 4.05 -0.18
CA VAL A 123 -18.69 4.17 -1.26
C VAL A 123 -18.82 5.45 -2.08
N ASN A 124 -20.03 5.84 -2.48
CA ASN A 124 -20.22 7.05 -3.30
C ASN A 124 -19.97 8.32 -2.49
N ASN A 125 -20.39 8.38 -1.22
CA ASN A 125 -20.04 9.48 -0.32
C ASN A 125 -18.52 9.57 -0.13
N VAL A 126 -17.85 8.44 0.13
CA VAL A 126 -16.39 8.42 0.30
C VAL A 126 -15.69 8.89 -0.97
N LEU A 127 -16.15 8.47 -2.15
CA LEU A 127 -15.62 8.92 -3.42
C LEU A 127 -15.84 10.43 -3.64
N GLU A 128 -17.08 10.89 -3.67
CA GLU A 128 -17.41 12.24 -4.13
C GLU A 128 -17.18 13.31 -3.06
N LYS A 129 -17.49 12.99 -1.79
CA LYS A 129 -17.33 13.91 -0.66
C LYS A 129 -16.03 13.71 0.10
N GLY A 130 -15.31 12.62 -0.14
CA GLY A 130 -14.02 12.36 0.47
C GLY A 130 -12.90 12.59 -0.53
N VAL A 131 -12.69 11.61 -1.41
CA VAL A 131 -11.58 11.57 -2.37
C VAL A 131 -11.59 12.78 -3.31
N PHE A 132 -12.72 13.06 -3.97
CA PHE A 132 -12.83 14.18 -4.92
C PHE A 132 -12.85 15.54 -4.22
N TYR A 133 -13.49 15.63 -3.06
CA TYR A 133 -13.48 16.84 -2.24
C TYR A 133 -12.06 17.20 -1.77
N ALA A 134 -11.31 16.22 -1.27
CA ALA A 134 -9.91 16.38 -0.89
C ALA A 134 -9.08 16.85 -2.10
N ALA A 135 -9.22 16.19 -3.24
CA ALA A 135 -8.51 16.57 -4.47
C ALA A 135 -8.84 17.99 -4.94
N ASN A 136 -10.11 18.39 -4.82
CA ASN A 136 -10.52 19.76 -5.09
C ASN A 136 -9.86 20.73 -4.10
N LYS A 137 -9.88 20.46 -2.80
CA LYS A 137 -9.23 21.30 -1.76
C LYS A 137 -7.70 21.36 -1.87
N MET A 138 -7.06 20.31 -2.37
CA MET A 138 -5.61 20.17 -2.49
C MET A 138 -5.05 20.70 -3.82
N TYR A 139 -5.69 20.36 -4.95
CA TYR A 139 -5.22 20.74 -6.30
C TYR A 139 -6.17 21.59 -7.16
N GLY A 140 -7.45 21.68 -6.82
CA GLY A 140 -8.43 22.56 -7.48
C GLY A 140 -9.14 21.88 -8.63
N ILE A 141 -8.88 20.59 -8.80
CA ILE A 141 -9.49 19.77 -9.85
C ILE A 141 -10.96 19.49 -9.54
N THR A 142 -11.75 19.28 -10.57
CA THR A 142 -13.19 18.97 -10.48
C THR A 142 -13.54 17.76 -11.34
N PHE A 143 -14.67 17.13 -11.05
CA PHE A 143 -15.07 15.85 -11.64
C PHE A 143 -16.48 15.96 -12.21
N LYS A 144 -16.69 15.44 -13.42
CA LYS A 144 -18.00 15.36 -14.06
C LYS A 144 -18.30 13.94 -14.47
N VAL A 145 -19.40 13.38 -14.00
CA VAL A 145 -19.84 12.04 -14.41
C VAL A 145 -20.10 11.98 -15.92
N ARG A 146 -19.66 10.88 -16.56
CA ARG A 146 -19.82 10.61 -17.99
C ARG A 146 -20.55 9.29 -18.18
N LYS A 147 -21.86 9.37 -18.44
CA LYS A 147 -22.73 8.20 -18.68
C LYS A 147 -22.80 7.79 -20.16
N ASP A 148 -22.18 8.57 -21.03
CA ASP A 148 -22.17 8.40 -22.48
C ASP A 148 -20.97 7.59 -22.99
N LEU A 149 -19.97 7.33 -22.14
CA LEU A 149 -18.78 6.57 -22.49
C LEU A 149 -18.99 5.06 -22.34
N PRO A 150 -18.39 4.22 -23.21
CA PRO A 150 -18.50 2.77 -23.10
C PRO A 150 -17.74 2.24 -21.88
N VAL A 151 -18.27 1.19 -21.26
CA VAL A 151 -17.66 0.49 -20.12
C VAL A 151 -17.52 -1.00 -20.40
N TYR A 152 -16.48 -1.63 -19.86
CA TYR A 152 -16.23 -3.06 -20.01
C TYR A 152 -17.04 -3.92 -19.03
N ASN A 153 -17.66 -3.31 -18.02
CA ASN A 153 -18.56 -3.94 -17.08
C ASN A 153 -19.60 -2.90 -16.61
N SER A 154 -20.83 -3.33 -16.36
CA SER A 154 -21.96 -2.44 -16.02
C SER A 154 -21.80 -1.71 -14.67
N ASP A 155 -20.97 -2.23 -13.77
CA ASP A 155 -20.72 -1.60 -12.47
C ASP A 155 -19.64 -0.50 -12.52
N VAL A 156 -18.99 -0.31 -13.67
CA VAL A 156 -17.93 0.69 -13.84
C VAL A 156 -18.54 2.08 -13.97
N VAL A 157 -18.04 3.03 -13.17
CA VAL A 157 -18.41 4.44 -13.27
C VAL A 157 -17.28 5.26 -13.89
N VAL A 158 -17.65 6.31 -14.62
CA VAL A 158 -16.69 7.11 -15.39
C VAL A 158 -16.88 8.59 -15.09
N TYR A 159 -15.76 9.28 -14.86
CA TYR A 159 -15.69 10.72 -14.68
C TYR A 159 -14.72 11.33 -15.69
N GLU A 160 -15.03 12.54 -16.15
CA GLU A 160 -14.04 13.43 -16.75
C GLU A 160 -13.51 14.38 -15.67
N VAL A 161 -12.19 14.51 -15.60
CA VAL A 161 -11.49 15.33 -14.61
C VAL A 161 -11.06 16.63 -15.28
N PHE A 162 -11.25 17.77 -14.62
CA PHE A 162 -10.86 19.10 -15.10
C PHE A 162 -9.87 19.75 -14.14
N ASP A 163 -8.91 20.51 -14.68
CA ASP A 163 -8.01 21.34 -13.89
C ASP A 163 -8.73 22.61 -13.39
N LYS A 164 -8.07 23.37 -12.52
CA LYS A 164 -8.61 24.61 -11.93
C LYS A 164 -8.94 25.70 -12.95
N ASP A 165 -8.38 25.64 -14.15
CA ASP A 165 -8.67 26.55 -15.27
C ASP A 165 -9.85 26.08 -16.15
N GLY A 166 -10.46 24.94 -15.81
CA GLY A 166 -11.55 24.33 -16.55
C GLY A 166 -11.11 23.47 -17.74
N SER A 167 -9.81 23.30 -17.98
CA SER A 167 -9.31 22.41 -19.02
C SER A 167 -9.49 20.94 -18.62
N SER A 168 -9.93 20.11 -19.58
CA SER A 168 -10.04 18.66 -19.36
C SER A 168 -8.65 18.05 -19.13
N LEU A 169 -8.46 17.30 -18.05
CA LEU A 169 -7.21 16.61 -17.70
C LEU A 169 -7.23 15.16 -18.16
N ALA A 170 -8.31 14.42 -17.87
CA ALA A 170 -8.33 12.97 -18.05
C ALA A 170 -9.74 12.39 -18.10
N ILE A 171 -9.84 11.15 -18.56
CA ILE A 171 -10.97 10.27 -18.27
C ILE A 171 -10.56 9.29 -17.17
N TYR A 172 -11.42 9.12 -16.18
CA TYR A 172 -11.16 8.31 -14.99
C TYR A 172 -12.27 7.27 -14.78
N TYR A 173 -11.90 6.00 -14.86
CA TYR A 173 -12.75 4.83 -14.65
C TYR A 173 -12.57 4.29 -13.23
N LEU A 174 -13.66 3.87 -12.60
CA LEU A 174 -13.64 3.23 -11.28
C LEU A 174 -14.42 1.92 -11.33
N ASP A 175 -13.81 0.84 -10.82
CA ASP A 175 -14.38 -0.51 -10.77
C ASP A 175 -14.30 -1.10 -9.37
N PHE A 176 -15.37 -0.96 -8.58
CA PHE A 176 -15.34 -1.16 -7.14
C PHE A 176 -15.43 -2.62 -6.67
N TYR A 177 -16.19 -3.47 -7.36
CA TYR A 177 -16.73 -4.66 -6.72
C TYR A 177 -16.01 -5.96 -7.10
N THR A 178 -15.87 -6.85 -6.12
CA THR A 178 -15.37 -8.23 -6.31
C THR A 178 -16.27 -9.01 -7.27
N ARG A 179 -15.66 -9.84 -8.12
CA ARG A 179 -16.33 -10.79 -9.03
C ARG A 179 -15.34 -11.85 -9.53
N ASP A 180 -15.86 -13.00 -9.98
CA ASP A 180 -15.07 -14.20 -10.31
C ASP A 180 -13.96 -14.00 -11.36
N ASN A 181 -14.14 -13.05 -12.28
CA ASN A 181 -13.17 -12.77 -13.35
C ASN A 181 -12.26 -11.55 -13.06
N LYS A 182 -12.15 -11.13 -11.79
CA LYS A 182 -11.27 -10.04 -11.34
C LYS A 182 -10.26 -10.58 -10.33
N ASN A 183 -8.99 -10.24 -10.52
CA ASN A 183 -7.94 -10.54 -9.54
C ASN A 183 -8.21 -9.80 -8.21
N GLY A 184 -7.79 -10.39 -7.09
CA GLY A 184 -7.90 -9.75 -5.77
C GLY A 184 -6.98 -8.54 -5.60
N GLY A 185 -7.22 -7.76 -4.54
CA GLY A 185 -6.44 -6.55 -4.20
C GLY A 185 -7.08 -5.25 -4.70
N ALA A 186 -6.29 -4.18 -4.78
CA ALA A 186 -6.65 -2.93 -5.43
C ALA A 186 -5.47 -2.47 -6.30
N TRP A 187 -5.74 -1.75 -7.38
CA TRP A 187 -4.69 -1.20 -8.24
C TRP A 187 -5.18 -0.05 -9.13
N MET A 188 -4.22 0.76 -9.55
CA MET A 188 -4.35 1.78 -10.59
C MET A 188 -3.66 1.32 -11.89
N ASN A 189 -4.25 1.66 -13.04
CA ASN A 189 -3.60 1.49 -14.34
C ASN A 189 -4.00 2.62 -15.32
N ASN A 190 -3.29 2.72 -16.43
CA ASN A 190 -3.61 3.60 -17.55
C ASN A 190 -4.06 2.77 -18.75
N PHE A 191 -5.22 3.10 -19.33
CA PHE A 191 -5.56 2.69 -20.71
C PHE A 191 -4.77 3.53 -21.73
N VAL A 192 -4.56 4.81 -21.43
CA VAL A 192 -3.76 5.74 -22.24
C VAL A 192 -2.87 6.54 -21.29
N ASN A 193 -1.58 6.58 -21.57
CA ASN A 193 -0.63 7.40 -20.81
C ASN A 193 -0.60 8.84 -21.32
N GLN A 194 -0.28 9.80 -20.45
CA GLN A 194 -0.06 11.18 -20.86
C GLN A 194 1.21 11.28 -21.73
N SER A 195 1.16 12.08 -22.81
CA SER A 195 2.35 12.41 -23.62
C SER A 195 2.17 13.67 -24.46
N HIS A 196 3.09 14.63 -24.35
CA HIS A 196 3.13 15.79 -25.25
C HIS A 196 3.63 15.46 -26.67
N TYR A 197 4.39 14.37 -26.85
CA TYR A 197 4.83 13.94 -28.18
C TYR A 197 3.67 13.38 -28.99
N LEU A 198 2.85 12.51 -28.38
CA LEU A 198 1.68 11.91 -29.02
C LEU A 198 0.41 12.74 -28.90
N LYS A 199 0.46 13.89 -28.20
CA LYS A 199 -0.69 14.77 -27.92
C LYS A 199 -1.82 14.03 -27.19
N GLN A 200 -1.45 13.19 -26.23
CA GLN A 200 -2.37 12.33 -25.46
C GLN A 200 -2.56 12.85 -24.05
N LYS A 201 -3.82 12.85 -23.60
CA LYS A 201 -4.22 13.00 -22.20
C LYS A 201 -4.41 11.62 -21.58
N PRO A 202 -4.18 11.46 -20.27
CA PRO A 202 -4.27 10.16 -19.62
C PRO A 202 -5.72 9.67 -19.54
N VAL A 203 -5.87 8.35 -19.63
CA VAL A 203 -7.10 7.63 -19.35
C VAL A 203 -6.79 6.59 -18.29
N ILE A 204 -7.30 6.80 -17.08
CA ILE A 204 -6.88 6.10 -15.87
C ILE A 204 -8.03 5.21 -15.37
N VAL A 205 -7.69 4.08 -14.76
CA VAL A 205 -8.62 3.22 -14.04
C VAL A 205 -8.13 2.94 -12.63
N ASN A 206 -9.04 2.97 -11.65
CA ASN A 206 -8.82 2.35 -10.34
C ASN A 206 -9.77 1.16 -10.19
N VAL A 207 -9.21 0.05 -9.73
CA VAL A 207 -9.93 -1.20 -9.51
C VAL A 207 -9.81 -1.57 -8.04
N TYR A 208 -10.94 -1.93 -7.44
CA TYR A 208 -11.07 -2.38 -6.07
C TYR A 208 -11.81 -3.73 -6.03
N ASN A 209 -11.90 -4.31 -4.83
CA ASN A 209 -12.56 -5.59 -4.56
C ASN A 209 -13.52 -5.50 -3.37
N PHE A 210 -14.29 -4.44 -3.26
CA PHE A 210 -15.30 -4.30 -2.22
C PHE A 210 -16.43 -5.30 -2.40
N ALA A 211 -17.07 -5.68 -1.29
CA ALA A 211 -18.26 -6.53 -1.34
C ALA A 211 -19.39 -5.78 -2.05
N LYS A 212 -19.95 -6.41 -3.10
CA LYS A 212 -21.10 -5.83 -3.81
C LYS A 212 -22.32 -5.81 -2.87
N PRO A 213 -23.02 -4.67 -2.72
CA PRO A 213 -24.23 -4.64 -1.90
C PRO A 213 -25.33 -5.53 -2.49
N VAL A 214 -26.13 -6.15 -1.63
CA VAL A 214 -27.25 -7.03 -2.00
C VAL A 214 -28.58 -6.34 -1.66
N GLY A 215 -29.59 -6.47 -2.50
CA GLY A 215 -30.98 -6.16 -2.14
C GLY A 215 -31.25 -4.68 -1.80
N GLY A 216 -30.75 -3.74 -2.59
CA GLY A 216 -30.98 -2.30 -2.39
C GLY A 216 -30.23 -1.68 -1.20
N ASN A 217 -29.44 -2.47 -0.47
CA ASN A 217 -28.61 -1.98 0.62
C ASN A 217 -27.53 -1.00 0.11
N PRO A 218 -27.07 -0.05 0.95
CA PRO A 218 -25.92 0.78 0.64
C PRO A 218 -24.64 -0.04 0.45
N SER A 219 -23.71 0.44 -0.38
CA SER A 219 -22.35 -0.09 -0.40
C SER A 219 -21.55 0.50 0.75
N LEU A 220 -21.51 -0.19 1.89
CA LEU A 220 -20.76 0.23 3.07
C LEU A 220 -19.41 -0.49 3.14
N ILE A 221 -18.37 0.27 3.41
CA ILE A 221 -16.98 -0.19 3.42
C ILE A 221 -16.32 0.04 4.77
N SER A 222 -15.25 -0.71 5.07
CA SER A 222 -14.45 -0.50 6.27
C SER A 222 -13.64 0.80 6.17
N PHE A 223 -13.02 1.23 7.27
CA PHE A 223 -12.08 2.35 7.20
C PHE A 223 -10.79 2.00 6.43
N ASP A 224 -10.40 0.72 6.41
CA ASP A 224 -9.28 0.24 5.60
C ASP A 224 -9.59 0.33 4.10
N ASP A 225 -10.82 0.02 3.70
CA ASP A 225 -11.30 0.20 2.33
C ASP A 225 -11.35 1.70 1.95
N VAL A 226 -11.73 2.59 2.88
CA VAL A 226 -11.64 4.04 2.67
C VAL A 226 -10.20 4.45 2.40
N THR A 227 -9.27 4.00 3.25
CA THR A 227 -7.83 4.25 3.08
C THR A 227 -7.34 3.72 1.72
N THR A 228 -7.82 2.55 1.30
CA THR A 228 -7.53 1.97 -0.03
C THR A 228 -8.02 2.86 -1.17
N MET A 229 -9.21 3.46 -1.06
CA MET A 229 -9.70 4.43 -2.06
C MET A 229 -8.78 5.65 -2.18
N PHE A 230 -8.29 6.17 -1.06
CA PHE A 230 -7.33 7.28 -1.07
C PHE A 230 -5.96 6.83 -1.62
N HIS A 231 -5.51 5.62 -1.30
CA HIS A 231 -4.27 5.06 -1.82
C HIS A 231 -4.26 5.01 -3.36
N GLU A 232 -5.24 4.32 -3.95
CA GLU A 232 -5.32 4.18 -5.41
C GLU A 232 -5.56 5.54 -6.09
N PHE A 233 -6.27 6.44 -5.43
CA PHE A 233 -6.45 7.79 -5.94
C PHE A 233 -5.14 8.61 -5.90
N GLY A 234 -4.21 8.32 -5.00
CA GLY A 234 -2.87 8.94 -5.03
C GLY A 234 -2.06 8.50 -6.26
N HIS A 235 -2.15 7.22 -6.67
CA HIS A 235 -1.63 6.77 -7.97
C HIS A 235 -2.34 7.49 -9.12
N THR A 236 -3.67 7.67 -9.03
CA THR A 236 -4.45 8.45 -10.00
C THR A 236 -3.93 9.88 -10.11
N LEU A 237 -3.72 10.60 -8.99
CA LEU A 237 -3.16 11.95 -8.99
C LEU A 237 -1.77 12.01 -9.65
N HIS A 238 -0.93 11.00 -9.43
CA HIS A 238 0.38 10.88 -10.07
C HIS A 238 0.26 10.73 -11.60
N GLY A 239 -0.73 9.98 -12.09
CA GLY A 239 -1.05 9.89 -13.52
C GLY A 239 -1.71 11.14 -14.10
N LEU A 240 -2.63 11.76 -13.35
CA LEU A 240 -3.39 12.95 -13.76
C LEU A 240 -2.48 14.16 -13.99
N PHE A 241 -1.50 14.37 -13.10
CA PHE A 241 -0.62 15.52 -13.16
C PHE A 241 0.65 15.31 -13.97
N ALA A 242 0.80 14.14 -14.59
CA ALA A 242 1.89 13.85 -15.52
C ALA A 242 2.01 14.95 -16.60
N ASN A 243 3.24 15.39 -16.86
CA ASN A 243 3.53 16.52 -17.74
C ASN A 243 4.76 16.24 -18.62
N GLN A 244 4.89 15.01 -19.09
CA GLN A 244 6.09 14.53 -19.78
C GLN A 244 5.96 14.61 -21.30
N LYS A 245 7.12 14.72 -21.97
CA LYS A 245 7.20 14.64 -23.44
C LYS A 245 6.93 13.21 -23.93
N TYR A 246 7.53 12.21 -23.29
CA TYR A 246 7.54 10.81 -23.73
C TYR A 246 6.79 9.91 -22.75
N ILE A 247 6.07 8.90 -23.27
CA ILE A 247 5.29 7.94 -22.46
C ILE A 247 6.17 7.24 -21.43
N SER A 248 7.38 6.83 -21.81
CA SER A 248 8.27 6.02 -20.96
C SER A 248 8.70 6.70 -19.66
N LEU A 249 8.47 8.01 -19.53
CA LEU A 249 8.81 8.80 -18.35
C LEU A 249 7.55 9.31 -17.62
N SER A 250 6.36 9.04 -18.16
CA SER A 250 5.12 9.73 -17.80
C SER A 250 4.44 9.12 -16.58
N GLY A 251 3.92 9.99 -15.70
CA GLY A 251 3.12 9.62 -14.53
C GLY A 251 3.78 8.55 -13.67
N THR A 252 3.10 7.43 -13.47
CA THR A 252 3.54 6.30 -12.63
C THR A 252 4.65 5.43 -13.27
N SER A 253 5.25 5.86 -14.39
CA SER A 253 6.41 5.20 -15.03
C SER A 253 7.73 5.48 -14.29
N VAL A 254 7.71 5.36 -12.98
CA VAL A 254 8.80 5.62 -12.02
C VAL A 254 9.30 4.30 -11.41
N PRO A 255 10.46 4.31 -10.73
CA PRO A 255 10.94 3.15 -9.99
C PRO A 255 9.95 2.69 -8.92
N ARG A 256 9.99 1.39 -8.58
CA ARG A 256 9.02 0.78 -7.66
C ARG A 256 9.13 1.35 -6.26
N ASP A 257 10.34 1.61 -5.79
CA ASP A 257 10.58 2.22 -4.48
C ASP A 257 10.19 3.70 -4.38
N TYR A 258 9.65 4.29 -5.46
CA TYR A 258 9.02 5.61 -5.46
C TYR A 258 7.52 5.57 -5.78
N VAL A 259 7.05 4.60 -6.58
CA VAL A 259 5.67 4.63 -7.10
C VAL A 259 4.63 4.63 -5.99
N GLU A 260 4.91 3.96 -4.86
CA GLU A 260 3.99 3.86 -3.72
C GLU A 260 4.02 5.13 -2.83
N PHE A 261 4.93 6.07 -3.05
CA PHE A 261 5.00 7.28 -2.22
C PHE A 261 3.80 8.21 -2.47
N PRO A 262 3.47 8.59 -3.72
CA PRO A 262 2.27 9.38 -4.01
C PRO A 262 0.95 8.74 -3.58
N SER A 263 0.83 7.41 -3.61
CA SER A 263 -0.35 6.71 -3.12
C SER A 263 -0.46 6.80 -1.60
N GLN A 264 0.62 6.47 -0.89
CA GLN A 264 0.62 6.43 0.58
C GLN A 264 0.44 7.79 1.22
N ILE A 265 1.07 8.84 0.70
CA ILE A 265 0.87 10.19 1.28
C ILE A 265 -0.56 10.69 1.11
N ASN A 266 -1.27 10.23 0.08
CA ASN A 266 -2.66 10.61 -0.14
C ASN A 266 -3.62 9.94 0.88
N GLU A 267 -3.20 8.85 1.53
CA GLU A 267 -3.98 8.18 2.60
C GLU A 267 -4.26 9.12 3.77
N HIS A 268 -3.31 10.01 4.12
CA HIS A 268 -3.48 10.96 5.24
C HIS A 268 -4.68 11.89 5.07
N ALA A 269 -5.10 12.15 3.83
CA ALA A 269 -6.28 12.96 3.53
C ALA A 269 -7.59 12.31 4.03
N ALA A 270 -7.61 10.98 4.21
CA ALA A 270 -8.78 10.27 4.72
C ALA A 270 -9.14 10.67 6.16
N LEU A 271 -8.15 11.09 6.97
CA LEU A 271 -8.31 11.54 8.36
C LEU A 271 -8.13 13.05 8.55
N ASP A 272 -7.93 13.81 7.47
CA ASP A 272 -7.96 15.27 7.54
C ASP A 272 -9.32 15.69 8.15
N PRO A 273 -9.35 16.48 9.24
CA PRO A 273 -10.59 16.75 9.96
C PRO A 273 -11.70 17.37 9.11
N GLU A 274 -11.34 18.16 8.10
CA GLU A 274 -12.31 18.81 7.21
C GLU A 274 -12.81 17.83 6.16
N VAL A 275 -11.92 17.03 5.55
CA VAL A 275 -12.30 15.99 4.59
C VAL A 275 -13.16 14.92 5.26
N LEU A 276 -12.73 14.40 6.41
CA LEU A 276 -13.44 13.34 7.14
C LEU A 276 -14.87 13.75 7.49
N LYS A 277 -15.07 14.96 8.01
CA LYS A 277 -16.42 15.48 8.32
C LYS A 277 -17.31 15.63 7.08
N ASN A 278 -16.74 15.80 5.90
CA ASN A 278 -17.48 15.97 4.67
C ASN A 278 -18.02 14.64 4.10
N TYR A 279 -17.30 13.53 4.26
CA TYR A 279 -17.70 12.24 3.70
C TYR A 279 -18.25 11.23 4.71
N ALA A 280 -17.82 11.30 5.98
CA ALA A 280 -18.24 10.35 7.01
C ALA A 280 -19.64 10.72 7.51
N ILE A 281 -20.65 10.37 6.70
CA ILE A 281 -22.06 10.70 6.89
C ILE A 281 -22.84 9.40 7.00
N HIS A 282 -23.58 9.23 8.09
CA HIS A 282 -24.36 8.03 8.34
C HIS A 282 -25.35 7.77 7.21
N TYR A 283 -25.34 6.58 6.62
CA TYR A 283 -26.11 6.30 5.41
C TYR A 283 -27.63 6.44 5.60
N GLN A 284 -28.16 6.16 6.81
CA GLN A 284 -29.58 6.33 7.15
C GLN A 284 -29.89 7.72 7.72
N THR A 285 -29.34 8.07 8.89
CA THR A 285 -29.67 9.30 9.63
C THR A 285 -29.15 10.57 8.95
N LYS A 286 -28.19 10.45 8.04
CA LYS A 286 -27.49 11.57 7.38
C LYS A 286 -26.70 12.47 8.33
N GLU A 287 -26.47 12.02 9.57
CA GLU A 287 -25.65 12.72 10.55
C GLU A 287 -24.16 12.54 10.25
N VAL A 288 -23.37 13.56 10.55
CA VAL A 288 -21.90 13.51 10.47
C VAL A 288 -21.37 12.60 11.58
N ILE A 289 -20.27 11.88 11.31
CA ILE A 289 -19.61 11.03 12.30
C ILE A 289 -19.29 11.81 13.58
N PRO A 290 -19.70 11.32 14.77
CA PRO A 290 -19.41 11.99 16.03
C PRO A 290 -17.90 12.16 16.26
N GLN A 291 -17.52 13.32 16.81
CA GLN A 291 -16.13 13.64 17.13
C GLN A 291 -15.47 12.58 18.03
N ALA A 292 -16.25 11.99 18.96
CA ALA A 292 -15.78 10.91 19.82
C ALA A 292 -15.34 9.65 19.04
N LEU A 293 -16.03 9.29 17.95
CA LEU A 293 -15.64 8.15 17.10
C LEU A 293 -14.37 8.49 16.29
N ILE A 294 -14.24 9.73 15.80
CA ILE A 294 -13.03 10.19 15.12
C ILE A 294 -11.81 10.09 16.04
N GLU A 295 -11.94 10.52 17.29
CA GLU A 295 -10.86 10.45 18.28
C GLU A 295 -10.45 9.01 18.59
N LYS A 296 -11.40 8.08 18.62
CA LYS A 296 -11.13 6.65 18.79
C LYS A 296 -10.36 6.07 17.60
N ILE A 297 -10.75 6.42 16.37
CA ILE A 297 -10.01 6.03 15.15
C ILE A 297 -8.56 6.53 15.23
N LYS A 298 -8.35 7.81 15.57
CA LYS A 298 -7.02 8.40 15.70
C LYS A 298 -6.19 7.75 16.82
N LYS A 299 -6.80 7.47 17.97
CA LYS A 299 -6.11 6.79 19.08
C LYS A 299 -5.67 5.37 18.70
N ALA A 300 -6.42 4.70 17.83
CA ALA A 300 -6.12 3.35 17.35
C ALA A 300 -5.17 3.33 16.14
N GLU A 301 -4.69 4.47 15.63
CA GLU A 301 -3.87 4.54 14.41
C GLU A 301 -2.57 3.71 14.47
N THR A 302 -1.97 3.62 15.67
CA THR A 302 -0.75 2.83 15.92
C THR A 302 -1.03 1.45 16.51
N PHE A 303 -2.30 1.08 16.66
CA PHE A 303 -2.69 -0.26 17.07
C PHE A 303 -2.27 -1.27 16.00
N ASN A 304 -1.79 -2.44 16.44
CA ASN A 304 -1.38 -3.54 15.57
C ASN A 304 -0.19 -3.24 14.63
N LYS A 305 0.48 -2.08 14.77
CA LYS A 305 1.63 -1.73 13.92
C LYS A 305 2.84 -2.63 14.15
N GLY A 306 2.98 -3.25 15.31
CA GLY A 306 3.99 -4.28 15.52
C GLY A 306 3.79 -5.44 14.56
N TYR A 307 2.59 -6.00 14.50
CA TYR A 307 2.19 -7.04 13.55
C TYR A 307 2.37 -6.57 12.10
N ASP A 308 1.67 -5.50 11.71
CA ASP A 308 1.59 -5.05 10.30
C ASP A 308 2.97 -4.77 9.71
N VAL A 309 3.84 -4.09 10.47
CA VAL A 309 5.20 -3.76 10.01
C VAL A 309 6.08 -5.00 10.02
N THR A 310 5.94 -5.89 11.00
CA THR A 310 6.75 -7.11 11.07
C THR A 310 6.48 -8.05 9.90
N GLU A 311 5.21 -8.35 9.59
CA GLU A 311 4.87 -9.24 8.48
C GLU A 311 5.30 -8.67 7.11
N LEU A 312 5.22 -7.34 6.95
CA LEU A 312 5.66 -6.63 5.76
C LEU A 312 7.18 -6.70 5.59
N LEU A 313 7.93 -6.42 6.66
CA LEU A 313 9.40 -6.47 6.65
C LEU A 313 9.91 -7.89 6.47
N ALA A 314 9.23 -8.89 7.03
CA ALA A 314 9.51 -10.30 6.80
C ALA A 314 9.42 -10.64 5.30
N ALA A 315 8.32 -10.24 4.64
CA ALA A 315 8.13 -10.45 3.21
C ALA A 315 9.16 -9.69 2.36
N ALA A 316 9.42 -8.42 2.67
CA ALA A 316 10.40 -7.60 1.94
C ALA A 316 11.83 -8.12 2.08
N THR A 317 12.19 -8.57 3.28
CA THR A 317 13.51 -9.15 3.55
C THR A 317 13.66 -10.52 2.88
N LEU A 318 12.60 -11.33 2.87
CA LEU A 318 12.57 -12.62 2.17
C LEU A 318 12.76 -12.45 0.66
N ASP A 319 12.08 -11.49 0.04
CA ASP A 319 12.29 -11.11 -1.36
C ASP A 319 13.76 -10.73 -1.64
N MET A 320 14.31 -9.82 -0.84
CA MET A 320 15.70 -9.40 -1.01
C MET A 320 16.67 -10.57 -0.79
N ALA A 321 16.41 -11.47 0.16
CA ALA A 321 17.23 -12.65 0.40
C ALA A 321 17.25 -13.58 -0.82
N TRP A 322 16.10 -13.92 -1.40
CA TRP A 322 16.00 -14.74 -2.62
C TRP A 322 16.84 -14.17 -3.77
N HIS A 323 16.85 -12.84 -3.91
CA HIS A 323 17.45 -12.16 -5.04
C HIS A 323 18.87 -11.65 -4.81
N SER A 324 19.39 -11.75 -3.59
CA SER A 324 20.76 -11.35 -3.24
C SER A 324 21.75 -12.52 -3.23
N VAL A 325 21.30 -13.74 -3.54
CA VAL A 325 22.17 -14.90 -3.72
C VAL A 325 23.16 -14.65 -4.86
N GLU A 326 24.45 -14.93 -4.63
CA GLU A 326 25.53 -14.73 -5.62
C GLU A 326 26.00 -16.04 -6.28
N ASN A 327 25.88 -17.18 -5.58
CA ASN A 327 26.24 -18.50 -6.11
C ASN A 327 25.03 -19.41 -6.19
N GLU A 328 24.90 -20.14 -7.31
CA GLU A 328 23.74 -21.01 -7.54
C GLU A 328 23.64 -22.16 -6.52
N ALA A 329 24.78 -22.59 -5.97
CA ALA A 329 24.86 -23.62 -4.94
C ALA A 329 24.31 -23.18 -3.57
N ASP A 330 24.13 -21.87 -3.34
CA ASP A 330 23.60 -21.34 -2.08
C ASP A 330 22.06 -21.37 -2.04
N PHE A 331 21.39 -21.66 -3.17
CA PHE A 331 19.95 -21.88 -3.17
C PHE A 331 19.60 -23.19 -2.46
N LYS A 332 18.56 -23.12 -1.62
CA LYS A 332 18.03 -24.24 -0.85
C LYS A 332 16.58 -24.53 -1.25
N PRO A 333 16.02 -25.70 -0.87
CA PRO A 333 14.60 -25.96 -1.03
C PRO A 333 13.76 -24.82 -0.46
N THR A 334 12.70 -24.44 -1.17
CA THR A 334 11.93 -23.20 -0.96
C THR A 334 11.61 -22.93 0.52
N LEU A 335 11.07 -23.93 1.22
CA LEU A 335 10.64 -23.77 2.62
C LEU A 335 11.81 -23.66 3.60
N GLN A 336 12.91 -24.36 3.31
CA GLN A 336 14.14 -24.26 4.09
C GLN A 336 14.79 -22.90 3.89
N PHE A 337 14.87 -22.42 2.64
CA PHE A 337 15.43 -21.12 2.32
C PHE A 337 14.68 -20.01 3.05
N GLU A 338 13.35 -20.03 2.99
CA GLU A 338 12.52 -19.04 3.66
C GLU A 338 12.75 -19.02 5.18
N ASN A 339 12.71 -20.18 5.82
CA ASN A 339 12.92 -20.27 7.26
C ASN A 339 14.30 -19.75 7.68
N GLU A 340 15.35 -20.16 6.97
CA GLU A 340 16.72 -19.71 7.22
C GLU A 340 16.89 -18.21 6.99
N ALA A 341 16.28 -17.66 5.93
CA ALA A 341 16.31 -16.23 5.64
C ALA A 341 15.62 -15.41 6.74
N LEU A 342 14.37 -15.75 7.10
CA LEU A 342 13.64 -15.04 8.15
C LEU A 342 14.35 -15.13 9.50
N LYS A 343 14.91 -16.30 9.84
CA LYS A 343 15.70 -16.48 11.06
C LYS A 343 16.96 -15.62 11.07
N LYS A 344 17.71 -15.59 9.97
CA LYS A 344 18.95 -14.81 9.83
C LYS A 344 18.73 -13.32 10.09
N TYR A 345 17.59 -12.78 9.68
CA TYR A 345 17.27 -11.35 9.84
C TYR A 345 16.40 -11.04 11.08
N GLY A 346 16.15 -12.01 11.96
CA GLY A 346 15.35 -11.82 13.18
C GLY A 346 13.86 -11.59 12.92
N LEU A 347 13.35 -12.04 11.77
CA LEU A 347 11.97 -11.87 11.31
C LEU A 347 11.18 -13.19 11.28
N LEU A 348 11.75 -14.26 11.84
CA LEU A 348 11.01 -15.49 12.11
C LEU A 348 10.28 -15.35 13.46
N VAL A 349 9.07 -14.80 13.41
CA VAL A 349 8.18 -14.61 14.57
C VAL A 349 7.01 -15.59 14.43
N ASN A 350 6.78 -16.42 15.43
CA ASN A 350 5.82 -17.54 15.33
C ASN A 350 4.39 -17.03 15.11
N GLU A 351 3.99 -16.01 15.86
CA GLU A 351 2.64 -15.44 15.85
C GLU A 351 2.40 -14.50 14.65
N VAL A 352 3.48 -14.04 14.01
CA VAL A 352 3.45 -13.05 12.92
C VAL A 352 4.18 -13.62 11.70
N PRO A 353 3.51 -14.45 10.89
CA PRO A 353 4.12 -15.01 9.68
C PRO A 353 4.46 -13.89 8.69
N THR A 354 5.35 -14.17 7.74
CA THR A 354 5.57 -13.28 6.59
C THR A 354 4.24 -13.02 5.88
N ARG A 355 3.99 -11.76 5.49
CA ARG A 355 2.75 -11.35 4.81
C ARG A 355 2.48 -12.20 3.56
N TYR A 356 3.56 -12.61 2.89
CA TYR A 356 3.51 -13.61 1.84
C TYR A 356 4.55 -14.70 2.05
N HIS A 357 4.07 -15.95 2.12
CA HIS A 357 4.89 -17.15 2.03
C HIS A 357 5.40 -17.31 0.60
N SER A 358 6.64 -17.77 0.41
CA SER A 358 7.30 -17.87 -0.90
C SER A 358 6.42 -18.54 -1.97
N PRO A 359 5.77 -19.70 -1.71
CA PRO A 359 4.93 -20.40 -2.69
C PRO A 359 3.79 -19.57 -3.31
N TYR A 360 3.27 -18.58 -2.59
CA TYR A 360 2.18 -17.74 -3.09
C TYR A 360 2.53 -16.27 -3.20
N PHE A 361 3.82 -15.92 -3.18
CA PHE A 361 4.30 -14.54 -3.22
C PHE A 361 4.27 -13.95 -4.64
N ALA A 362 3.07 -13.77 -5.18
CA ALA A 362 2.85 -13.34 -6.56
C ALA A 362 3.61 -12.05 -6.94
N HIS A 363 3.71 -11.08 -6.03
CA HIS A 363 4.44 -9.81 -6.26
C HIS A 363 5.86 -10.02 -6.82
N ILE A 364 6.59 -11.00 -6.28
CA ILE A 364 8.00 -11.21 -6.61
C ILE A 364 8.17 -12.31 -7.67
N TRP A 365 7.23 -13.23 -7.83
CA TRP A 365 7.35 -14.33 -8.78
C TRP A 365 6.71 -14.00 -10.12
N SER A 366 5.44 -13.58 -10.13
CA SER A 366 4.68 -13.28 -11.36
C SER A 366 4.40 -11.78 -11.56
N GLY A 367 4.67 -10.95 -10.56
CA GLY A 367 4.48 -9.51 -10.56
C GLY A 367 5.75 -8.71 -10.88
N GLY A 368 5.68 -7.40 -10.65
CA GLY A 368 6.74 -6.44 -10.97
C GLY A 368 7.71 -6.11 -9.84
N TYR A 369 7.70 -6.86 -8.73
CA TYR A 369 8.39 -6.50 -7.47
C TYR A 369 9.51 -7.47 -7.08
N SER A 370 10.01 -8.32 -7.98
CA SER A 370 11.18 -9.16 -7.71
C SER A 370 12.41 -8.31 -7.36
N ALA A 371 13.00 -8.50 -6.18
CA ALA A 371 14.00 -7.61 -5.57
C ALA A 371 13.49 -6.16 -5.47
N GLY A 372 12.26 -6.01 -5.01
CA GLY A 372 11.53 -4.76 -5.05
C GLY A 372 10.38 -4.67 -4.06
N TYR A 373 10.08 -5.71 -3.29
CA TYR A 373 9.00 -5.63 -2.30
C TYR A 373 9.34 -4.69 -1.12
N TYR A 374 10.64 -4.40 -0.90
CA TYR A 374 11.11 -3.34 0.00
C TYR A 374 10.57 -1.95 -0.37
N ALA A 375 10.12 -1.77 -1.62
CA ALA A 375 9.56 -0.52 -2.13
C ALA A 375 8.43 0.04 -1.27
N TYR A 376 7.57 -0.81 -0.72
CA TYR A 376 6.48 -0.37 0.16
C TYR A 376 7.01 0.32 1.43
N THR A 377 8.03 -0.24 2.07
CA THR A 377 8.68 0.35 3.25
C THR A 377 9.48 1.60 2.88
N TRP A 378 10.19 1.58 1.75
CA TRP A 378 10.95 2.73 1.27
C TRP A 378 10.02 3.91 1.00
N SER A 379 8.96 3.69 0.22
CA SER A 379 7.96 4.70 -0.08
C SER A 379 7.22 5.18 1.16
N LYS A 380 6.94 4.30 2.15
CA LYS A 380 6.31 4.74 3.40
C LYS A 380 7.24 5.61 4.24
N THR A 381 8.55 5.41 4.11
CA THR A 381 9.55 6.28 4.73
C THR A 381 9.54 7.66 4.04
N LEU A 382 9.44 7.73 2.71
CA LEU A 382 9.25 8.99 1.97
C LEU A 382 7.95 9.69 2.38
N ASP A 383 6.85 8.93 2.47
CA ASP A 383 5.54 9.39 2.94
C ASP A 383 5.67 10.09 4.30
N TYR A 384 6.13 9.40 5.34
CA TYR A 384 6.18 10.01 6.67
C TYR A 384 7.08 11.25 6.75
N ASN A 385 8.19 11.28 6.02
CA ASN A 385 9.03 12.50 5.93
C ASN A 385 8.28 13.66 5.26
N ALA A 386 7.57 13.37 4.17
CA ALA A 386 6.78 14.35 3.45
C ALA A 386 5.57 14.84 4.25
N PHE A 387 4.87 13.93 4.92
CA PHE A 387 3.73 14.26 5.76
C PHE A 387 4.15 15.10 6.96
N ASP A 388 5.23 14.74 7.67
CA ASP A 388 5.79 15.56 8.75
C ASP A 388 6.15 16.96 8.26
N TRP A 389 6.77 17.07 7.08
CA TRP A 389 7.05 18.36 6.46
C TRP A 389 5.76 19.15 6.17
N MET A 390 4.73 18.51 5.60
CA MET A 390 3.46 19.18 5.32
C MET A 390 2.80 19.67 6.61
N GLN A 391 2.77 18.84 7.67
CA GLN A 391 2.22 19.19 8.98
C GLN A 391 2.97 20.37 9.61
N ALA A 392 4.30 20.37 9.56
CA ALA A 392 5.12 21.50 10.01
C ALA A 392 4.89 22.80 9.21
N ASN A 393 4.32 22.71 8.02
CA ASN A 393 4.00 23.84 7.14
C ASN A 393 2.48 24.10 7.01
N GLY A 394 1.69 23.71 8.01
CA GLY A 394 0.25 24.01 8.09
C GLY A 394 -0.69 22.92 7.55
N GLY A 395 -0.16 21.72 7.27
CA GLY A 395 -0.92 20.54 6.86
C GLY A 395 -1.18 20.45 5.37
N LEU A 396 -2.27 19.75 5.00
CA LEU A 396 -2.69 19.46 3.61
C LEU A 396 -3.36 20.69 2.97
N THR A 397 -2.65 21.82 2.95
CA THR A 397 -3.10 23.07 2.33
C THR A 397 -2.88 23.08 0.82
N ARG A 398 -3.67 23.89 0.09
CA ARG A 398 -3.47 24.18 -1.33
C ARG A 398 -2.00 24.45 -1.68
N THR A 399 -1.33 25.30 -0.92
CA THR A 399 0.05 25.72 -1.18
C THR A 399 1.01 24.53 -1.07
N ASN A 400 0.88 23.71 -0.03
CA ASN A 400 1.73 22.54 0.17
C ASN A 400 1.46 21.46 -0.89
N CYS A 401 0.19 21.26 -1.25
CA CYS A 401 -0.20 20.31 -2.29
C CYS A 401 0.22 20.78 -3.70
N GLU A 402 0.15 22.06 -4.04
CA GLU A 402 0.68 22.58 -5.31
C GLU A 402 2.21 22.47 -5.38
N ARG A 403 2.89 22.63 -4.24
CA ARG A 403 4.32 22.32 -4.15
C ARG A 403 4.58 20.84 -4.39
N PHE A 404 3.79 19.95 -3.79
CA PHE A 404 3.87 18.50 -4.03
C PHE A 404 3.59 18.15 -5.50
N ARG A 405 2.56 18.76 -6.11
CA ARG A 405 2.28 18.64 -7.56
C ARG A 405 3.49 19.04 -8.39
N LYS A 406 4.12 20.17 -8.08
CA LYS A 406 5.27 20.70 -8.83
C LYS A 406 6.50 19.79 -8.76
N TYR A 407 6.86 19.30 -7.58
CA TYR A 407 8.13 18.58 -7.38
C TYR A 407 8.00 17.06 -7.49
N ILE A 408 6.81 16.50 -7.29
CA ILE A 408 6.57 15.05 -7.18
C ILE A 408 5.60 14.60 -8.26
N LEU A 409 4.33 15.00 -8.19
CA LEU A 409 3.29 14.39 -9.05
C LEU A 409 3.45 14.74 -10.54
N SER A 410 4.01 15.91 -10.88
CA SER A 410 4.11 16.35 -12.28
C SER A 410 5.41 15.99 -12.96
N VAL A 411 6.40 15.43 -12.25
CA VAL A 411 7.73 15.19 -12.81
C VAL A 411 7.89 13.80 -13.42
N GLY A 412 7.04 12.82 -13.08
CA GLY A 412 7.20 11.43 -13.50
C GLY A 412 8.65 10.96 -13.30
N ASN A 413 9.18 10.18 -14.24
CA ASN A 413 10.59 9.75 -14.21
C ASN A 413 11.52 10.65 -15.05
N SER A 414 11.16 11.93 -15.22
CA SER A 414 11.94 12.88 -16.05
C SER A 414 13.10 13.56 -15.31
N VAL A 415 13.19 13.34 -14.00
CA VAL A 415 14.22 13.92 -13.13
C VAL A 415 14.76 12.87 -12.15
N ASP A 416 15.88 13.17 -11.52
CA ASP A 416 16.39 12.39 -10.39
C ASP A 416 15.42 12.52 -9.19
N LEU A 417 14.77 11.42 -8.82
CA LEU A 417 13.71 11.38 -7.82
C LEU A 417 14.20 11.61 -6.39
N ASN A 418 15.46 11.28 -6.09
CA ASN A 418 16.09 11.63 -4.80
C ASN A 418 16.23 13.15 -4.69
N LYS A 419 16.66 13.81 -5.78
CA LYS A 419 16.72 15.27 -5.84
C LYS A 419 15.33 15.90 -5.83
N ALA A 420 14.36 15.32 -6.52
CA ALA A 420 12.98 15.80 -6.52
C ALA A 420 12.38 15.81 -5.11
N PHE A 421 12.56 14.71 -4.37
CA PHE A 421 12.16 14.60 -2.97
C PHE A 421 12.87 15.62 -2.07
N LYS A 422 14.20 15.74 -2.19
CA LYS A 422 14.98 16.75 -1.45
C LYS A 422 14.55 18.17 -1.76
N ASN A 423 14.25 18.48 -3.03
CA ASN A 423 13.74 19.79 -3.43
C ASN A 423 12.34 20.07 -2.88
N PHE A 424 11.53 19.03 -2.69
CA PHE A 424 10.21 19.14 -2.09
C PHE A 424 10.31 19.47 -0.58
N ILE A 425 10.96 18.62 0.23
CA ILE A 425 10.96 18.78 1.70
C ILE A 425 12.18 19.53 2.28
N GLY A 426 13.22 19.77 1.48
CA GLY A 426 14.43 20.50 1.88
C GLY A 426 15.56 19.62 2.45
N HIS A 427 15.36 18.31 2.61
CA HIS A 427 16.37 17.37 3.07
C HIS A 427 16.20 15.97 2.47
N GLU A 428 17.19 15.11 2.65
CA GLU A 428 17.12 13.70 2.24
C GLU A 428 16.23 12.88 3.18
N MET A 429 15.74 11.73 2.72
CA MET A 429 14.91 10.82 3.51
C MET A 429 15.59 10.43 4.83
N LYS A 430 14.85 10.50 5.93
CA LYS A 430 15.29 10.10 7.27
C LYS A 430 14.43 8.97 7.81
N ILE A 431 14.96 8.15 8.71
CA ILE A 431 14.21 7.03 9.28
C ILE A 431 13.30 7.44 10.44
N GLU A 432 13.64 8.53 11.13
CA GLU A 432 12.95 8.95 12.36
C GLU A 432 11.45 9.22 12.17
N PRO A 433 10.99 9.90 11.09
CA PRO A 433 9.57 10.04 10.80
C PRO A 433 8.83 8.71 10.70
N TYR A 434 9.45 7.69 10.11
CA TYR A 434 8.85 6.36 10.04
C TYR A 434 8.67 5.76 11.43
N LEU A 435 9.73 5.78 12.26
CA LEU A 435 9.67 5.17 13.59
C LEU A 435 8.63 5.86 14.48
N ILE A 436 8.48 7.18 14.37
CA ILE A 436 7.49 7.95 15.15
C ILE A 436 6.07 7.65 14.67
N ASN A 437 5.80 7.84 13.37
CA ASN A 437 4.45 7.71 12.83
C ASN A 437 3.95 6.26 12.81
N ALA A 438 4.85 5.27 12.76
CA ALA A 438 4.49 3.85 12.90
C ALA A 438 4.36 3.39 14.37
N GLY A 439 4.59 4.27 15.37
CA GLY A 439 4.49 3.91 16.79
C GLY A 439 5.59 2.94 17.26
N LEU A 440 6.79 3.05 16.68
CA LEU A 440 7.95 2.18 16.89
C LEU A 440 9.10 2.86 17.66
N LYS A 441 8.86 4.05 18.23
CA LYS A 441 9.84 4.83 18.99
C LYS A 441 9.43 5.01 20.44
#